data_AF-A0A7C3W6W9-F1
#
_entry.id   AF-A0A7C3W6W9-F1
#
_cell.length_a   1.000
_cell.length_b   1.000
_cell.length_c   1.000
_cell.angle_alpha   90.00
_cell.angle_beta   90.00
_cell.angle_gamma   90.00
#
_symmetry.space_group_name_H-M   'P 1'
#
loop_
_entity.id
_entity.type
_entity.pdbx_description
1 polymer ?
#
loop_
_entity_poly.entity_id
_entity_poly.type
_entity_poly.pdbx_seq_one_letter_code
_entity_poly.pdbx_strand_id
1 'polypeptide(L)'
;MKSQMSALELSVALALLAGFSGQGRGQETGARKRMDVPADFPRFIVPGFDQQMQALRELYWLHYQPAGPLIPLWDEWMPMSTLWPARGTGAELEIMRGRWASALASRGINSEGYVHTHQHDGLAHAEGWPFPLWTQAGGVGWHFRGTGIGGYDAKLTTPEGWRVIRGNAGEVNEKGWVLELTEPRAIVQSPAFELPARNGPWLRLNWWAEGLERA
;
A
#
# COMPACT_ATOMS: atom_id res chain seq x y z
N MET A 1 19.20 -0.51 -33.23
CA MET A 1 18.20 -1.42 -33.82
C MET A 1 18.01 -2.59 -32.86
N LYS A 2 16.81 -2.71 -32.24
CA LYS A 2 16.32 -3.79 -31.33
C LYS A 2 17.08 -3.89 -29.99
N SER A 3 16.66 -3.26 -28.88
CA SER A 3 15.42 -3.45 -28.08
C SER A 3 15.19 -4.89 -27.64
N GLN A 4 15.58 -5.21 -26.41
CA GLN A 4 15.01 -6.32 -25.63
C GLN A 4 14.54 -5.75 -24.28
N MET A 5 13.22 -5.56 -24.18
CA MET A 5 12.52 -5.38 -22.91
C MET A 5 12.14 -6.78 -22.41
N SER A 6 12.67 -7.18 -21.26
CA SER A 6 12.11 -8.28 -20.49
C SER A 6 10.91 -7.74 -19.71
N ALA A 7 9.71 -8.07 -20.17
CA ALA A 7 8.47 -7.85 -19.43
C ALA A 7 8.45 -8.81 -18.23
N LEU A 8 8.64 -8.26 -17.02
CA LEU A 8 8.22 -8.93 -15.79
C LEU A 8 6.79 -8.47 -15.51
N GLU A 9 5.83 -9.35 -15.79
CA GLU A 9 4.41 -9.14 -15.57
C GLU A 9 4.11 -8.99 -14.07
N LEU A 10 3.78 -7.78 -13.63
CA LEU A 10 3.15 -7.54 -12.34
C LEU A 10 1.64 -7.44 -12.57
N SER A 11 0.93 -8.55 -12.38
CA SER A 11 -0.52 -8.64 -12.49
C SER A 11 -1.19 -7.88 -11.35
N VAL A 12 -1.50 -6.60 -11.56
CA VAL A 12 -2.51 -5.89 -10.77
C VAL A 12 -3.85 -6.10 -11.47
N ALA A 13 -4.68 -6.99 -10.93
CA ALA A 13 -6.04 -7.20 -11.40
C ALA A 13 -6.91 -6.00 -10.98
N LEU A 14 -6.97 -4.99 -11.85
CA LEU A 14 -7.97 -3.93 -11.79
C LEU A 14 -9.29 -4.52 -12.32
N ALA A 15 -10.27 -4.74 -11.44
CA ALA A 15 -11.61 -5.18 -11.82
C ALA A 15 -12.36 -4.03 -12.51
N LEU A 16 -12.18 -3.87 -13.82
CA LEU A 16 -13.04 -3.06 -14.67
C LEU A 16 -14.33 -3.84 -14.98
N LEU A 17 -15.44 -3.39 -14.41
CA LEU A 17 -16.79 -3.74 -14.84
C LEU A 17 -17.02 -3.15 -16.24
N ALA A 18 -16.83 -3.96 -17.27
CA ALA A 18 -17.33 -3.70 -18.62
C ALA A 18 -18.44 -4.70 -18.96
N GLY A 19 -19.57 -4.17 -19.43
CA GLY A 19 -20.85 -4.85 -19.55
C GLY A 19 -20.91 -6.04 -20.51
N PHE A 20 -21.88 -6.90 -20.24
CA PHE A 20 -22.31 -8.03 -21.06
C PHE A 20 -22.76 -7.60 -22.47
N SER A 21 -22.24 -8.29 -23.50
CA SER A 21 -23.03 -8.90 -24.58
C SER A 21 -22.11 -9.60 -25.57
N GLY A 22 -22.14 -10.94 -25.63
CA GLY A 22 -21.34 -11.71 -26.58
C GLY A 22 -21.62 -13.20 -26.48
N GLN A 23 -22.58 -13.66 -27.27
CA GLN A 23 -23.01 -15.05 -27.40
C GLN A 23 -21.91 -15.86 -28.10
N GLY A 24 -21.27 -16.78 -27.38
CA GLY A 24 -20.23 -17.67 -27.91
C GLY A 24 -20.39 -19.08 -27.37
N ARG A 25 -20.85 -19.99 -28.24
CA ARG A 25 -21.01 -21.43 -28.00
C ARG A 25 -19.63 -22.12 -28.00
N GLY A 26 -19.37 -22.91 -26.96
CA GLY A 26 -18.69 -24.21 -27.08
C GLY A 26 -17.17 -24.25 -26.91
N GLN A 27 -16.72 -24.58 -25.69
CA GLN A 27 -15.73 -25.63 -25.44
C GLN A 27 -15.81 -26.03 -23.95
N GLU A 28 -16.64 -27.04 -23.64
CA GLU A 28 -16.48 -27.84 -22.42
C GLU A 28 -15.47 -28.95 -22.73
N THR A 29 -14.28 -28.91 -22.15
CA THR A 29 -13.51 -30.13 -21.80
C THR A 29 -12.44 -29.78 -20.78
N GLY A 30 -12.82 -29.97 -19.52
CA GLY A 30 -11.96 -29.94 -18.35
C GLY A 30 -12.90 -29.96 -17.16
N ALA A 31 -13.17 -31.14 -16.60
CA ALA A 31 -14.00 -31.24 -15.40
C ALA A 31 -13.35 -30.34 -14.33
N ARG A 32 -13.95 -29.16 -14.10
CA ARG A 32 -13.44 -28.21 -13.11
C ARG A 32 -13.43 -28.93 -11.77
N LYS A 33 -12.25 -29.07 -11.17
CA LYS A 33 -12.13 -29.66 -9.84
C LYS A 33 -12.96 -28.82 -8.89
N ARG A 34 -14.05 -29.39 -8.39
CA ARG A 34 -14.91 -28.74 -7.40
C ARG A 34 -14.08 -28.50 -6.15
N MET A 35 -14.19 -27.30 -5.58
CA MET A 35 -13.52 -26.99 -4.32
C MET A 35 -14.35 -27.52 -3.15
N ASP A 36 -13.67 -28.05 -2.13
CA ASP A 36 -14.30 -28.44 -0.87
C ASP A 36 -14.61 -27.18 -0.05
N VAL A 37 -15.72 -26.52 -0.40
CA VAL A 37 -16.23 -25.35 0.33
C VAL A 37 -17.04 -25.84 1.54
N PRO A 38 -16.76 -25.38 2.77
CA PRO A 38 -17.53 -25.76 3.97
C PRO A 38 -19.04 -25.58 3.79
N ALA A 39 -19.83 -26.48 4.38
CA ALA A 39 -21.28 -26.49 4.20
C ALA A 39 -21.98 -25.24 4.76
N ASP A 40 -21.39 -24.68 5.82
CA ASP A 40 -21.79 -23.49 6.59
C ASP A 40 -21.23 -22.17 6.01
N PHE A 41 -20.34 -22.23 5.02
CA PHE A 41 -19.90 -21.04 4.30
C PHE A 41 -21.07 -20.41 3.51
N PRO A 42 -21.17 -19.07 3.38
CA PRO A 42 -22.29 -18.41 2.72
C PRO A 42 -22.62 -18.97 1.34
N ARG A 43 -23.90 -18.92 0.98
CA ARG A 43 -24.42 -19.34 -0.32
C ARG A 43 -25.07 -18.16 -1.02
N PHE A 44 -24.85 -18.10 -2.32
CA PHE A 44 -25.59 -17.20 -3.20
C PHE A 44 -26.73 -18.02 -3.80
N ILE A 45 -27.96 -17.52 -3.70
CA ILE A 45 -29.16 -18.23 -4.18
C ILE A 45 -29.87 -17.32 -5.16
N VAL A 46 -29.81 -17.69 -6.44
CA VAL A 46 -30.49 -17.00 -7.53
C VAL A 46 -31.19 -18.07 -8.36
N PRO A 47 -32.53 -18.17 -8.32
CA PRO A 47 -33.27 -19.22 -9.02
C PRO A 47 -32.93 -19.26 -10.52
N GLY A 48 -32.62 -20.45 -11.03
CA GLY A 48 -32.23 -20.65 -12.44
C GLY A 48 -30.76 -20.40 -12.75
N PHE A 49 -29.94 -20.02 -11.75
CA PHE A 49 -28.51 -19.74 -11.90
C PHE A 49 -27.63 -20.55 -10.93
N ASP A 50 -28.07 -21.75 -10.56
CA ASP A 50 -27.42 -22.60 -9.55
C ASP A 50 -25.95 -22.88 -9.84
N GLN A 51 -25.60 -23.16 -11.10
CA GLN A 51 -24.22 -23.45 -11.51
C GLN A 51 -23.31 -22.22 -11.36
N GLN A 52 -23.80 -21.04 -11.75
CA GLN A 52 -23.07 -19.77 -11.66
C GLN A 52 -22.88 -19.37 -10.20
N MET A 53 -23.91 -19.53 -9.36
CA MET A 53 -23.83 -19.22 -7.94
C MET A 53 -22.90 -20.18 -7.19
N GLN A 54 -22.84 -21.46 -7.59
CA GLN A 54 -21.85 -22.40 -7.09
C GLN A 54 -20.43 -21.97 -7.49
N ALA A 55 -20.20 -21.56 -8.74
CA ALA A 55 -18.89 -21.10 -9.19
C ALA A 55 -18.44 -19.82 -8.46
N LEU A 56 -19.36 -18.88 -8.21
CA LEU A 56 -19.11 -17.68 -7.42
C LEU A 56 -18.74 -18.02 -5.97
N ARG A 57 -19.45 -18.98 -5.36
CA ARG A 57 -19.16 -19.46 -4.01
C ARG A 57 -17.77 -20.08 -3.90
N GLU A 58 -17.36 -20.88 -4.88
CA GLU A 58 -16.02 -21.46 -4.93
C GLU A 58 -14.94 -20.39 -5.11
N LEU A 59 -15.18 -19.40 -6.00
CA LEU A 59 -14.27 -18.27 -6.16
C LEU A 59 -14.13 -17.48 -4.86
N TYR A 60 -15.23 -17.23 -4.17
CA TYR A 60 -15.20 -16.52 -2.89
C TYR A 60 -14.43 -17.30 -1.83
N TRP A 61 -14.64 -18.62 -1.74
CA TRP A 61 -13.88 -19.47 -0.81
C TRP A 61 -12.37 -19.44 -1.08
N LEU A 62 -11.97 -19.50 -2.36
CA LEU A 62 -10.56 -19.41 -2.77
C LEU A 62 -9.89 -18.14 -2.24
N HIS A 63 -10.58 -17.00 -2.30
CA HIS A 63 -10.05 -15.72 -1.82
C HIS A 63 -10.22 -15.52 -0.31
N TYR A 64 -11.21 -16.17 0.32
CA TYR A 64 -11.47 -16.03 1.74
C TYR A 64 -10.37 -16.65 2.62
N GLN A 65 -9.84 -17.82 2.25
CA GLN A 65 -8.85 -18.53 3.07
C GLN A 65 -7.58 -17.72 3.38
N PRO A 66 -6.93 -17.06 2.41
CA PRO A 66 -5.77 -16.22 2.68
C PRO A 66 -6.15 -14.81 3.16
N ALA A 67 -7.44 -14.42 3.13
CA ALA A 67 -7.85 -13.07 3.48
C ALA A 67 -7.75 -12.80 4.98
N GLY A 68 -7.70 -11.51 5.32
CA GLY A 68 -7.67 -11.04 6.69
C GLY A 68 -7.43 -9.54 6.75
N PRO A 69 -7.18 -8.99 7.94
CA PRO A 69 -6.80 -7.60 8.10
C PRO A 69 -5.51 -7.30 7.34
N LEU A 70 -5.51 -6.20 6.57
CA LEU A 70 -4.33 -5.66 5.89
C LEU A 70 -3.93 -4.33 6.54
N ILE A 71 -3.24 -3.46 5.81
CA ILE A 71 -3.05 -2.07 6.20
C ILE A 71 -4.40 -1.37 6.40
N PRO A 72 -4.50 -0.42 7.35
CA PRO A 72 -5.75 0.27 7.69
C PRO A 72 -6.48 0.94 6.53
N LEU A 73 -5.80 1.28 5.43
CA LEU A 73 -6.46 1.71 4.18
C LEU A 73 -7.60 0.77 3.77
N TRP A 74 -7.42 -0.53 3.92
CA TRP A 74 -8.39 -1.53 3.44
C TRP A 74 -9.52 -1.82 4.41
N ASP A 75 -9.53 -1.19 5.59
CA ASP A 75 -10.51 -1.43 6.65
C ASP A 75 -11.92 -0.99 6.23
N GLU A 76 -12.08 -0.15 5.21
CA GLU A 76 -13.41 0.19 4.68
C GLU A 76 -14.05 -1.00 3.92
N TRP A 77 -13.27 -1.82 3.24
CA TRP A 77 -13.80 -2.85 2.32
C TRP A 77 -13.64 -4.28 2.83
N MET A 78 -12.49 -4.58 3.44
CA MET A 78 -12.12 -5.94 3.79
C MET A 78 -13.00 -6.54 4.90
N PRO A 79 -13.35 -5.83 6.00
CA PRO A 79 -14.18 -6.40 7.06
C PRO A 79 -15.52 -6.94 6.54
N MET A 80 -16.18 -6.22 5.62
CA MET A 80 -17.46 -6.66 5.06
C MET A 80 -17.32 -8.01 4.34
N SER A 81 -16.25 -8.18 3.58
CA SER A 81 -15.98 -9.38 2.80
C SER A 81 -15.43 -10.54 3.64
N THR A 82 -14.87 -10.31 4.82
CA THR A 82 -14.27 -11.38 5.65
C THR A 82 -15.04 -11.69 6.93
N LEU A 83 -15.84 -10.75 7.44
CA LEU A 83 -16.66 -10.97 8.64
C LEU A 83 -18.05 -11.51 8.30
N TRP A 84 -18.54 -11.31 7.06
CA TRP A 84 -19.82 -11.87 6.64
C TRP A 84 -19.87 -13.41 6.73
N PRO A 85 -18.85 -14.17 6.27
CA PRO A 85 -18.79 -15.62 6.49
C PRO A 85 -18.54 -15.99 7.95
N ALA A 86 -17.83 -15.15 8.69
CA ALA A 86 -17.51 -15.34 10.10
C ALA A 86 -18.65 -14.90 11.04
N ARG A 87 -19.91 -15.24 10.71
CA ARG A 87 -21.08 -15.02 11.59
C ARG A 87 -21.50 -16.26 12.39
N GLY A 88 -21.06 -17.44 11.95
CA GLY A 88 -21.36 -18.72 12.60
C GLY A 88 -20.44 -19.06 13.77
N THR A 89 -20.61 -20.27 14.29
CA THR A 89 -19.78 -20.89 15.33
C THR A 89 -18.72 -21.80 14.71
N GLY A 90 -17.52 -21.85 15.27
CA GLY A 90 -16.45 -22.73 14.82
C GLY A 90 -15.07 -22.09 14.97
N ALA A 91 -14.05 -22.90 15.21
CA ALA A 91 -12.71 -22.41 15.53
C ALA A 91 -12.15 -21.47 14.46
N GLU A 92 -12.26 -21.82 13.18
CA GLU A 92 -11.79 -20.99 12.06
C GLU A 92 -12.50 -19.63 11.96
N LEU A 93 -13.79 -19.58 12.28
CA LEU A 93 -14.57 -18.34 12.26
C LEU A 93 -14.19 -17.45 13.44
N GLU A 94 -13.94 -18.03 14.62
CA GLU A 94 -13.40 -17.29 15.78
C GLU A 94 -12.00 -16.75 15.50
N ILE A 95 -11.15 -17.52 14.81
CA ILE A 95 -9.82 -17.07 14.40
C ILE A 95 -9.92 -15.82 13.51
N MET A 96 -10.81 -15.82 12.51
CA MET A 96 -11.02 -14.65 11.65
C MET A 96 -11.51 -13.43 12.46
N ARG A 97 -12.50 -13.62 13.34
CA ARG A 97 -13.00 -12.54 14.22
C ARG A 97 -11.90 -12.00 15.13
N GLY A 98 -11.11 -12.88 15.74
CA GLY A 98 -9.99 -12.53 16.61
C GLY A 98 -8.90 -11.74 15.87
N ARG A 99 -8.57 -12.13 14.63
CA ARG A 99 -7.64 -11.37 13.78
C ARG A 99 -8.13 -9.95 13.56
N TRP A 100 -9.40 -9.76 13.21
CA TRP A 100 -10.00 -8.43 13.02
C TRP A 100 -10.08 -7.62 14.30
N ALA A 101 -10.52 -8.21 15.40
CA ALA A 101 -10.58 -7.53 16.70
C ALA A 101 -9.19 -7.01 17.11
N SER A 102 -8.15 -7.86 16.97
CA SER A 102 -6.77 -7.48 17.25
C SER A 102 -6.26 -6.38 16.32
N ALA A 103 -6.53 -6.49 15.01
CA ALA A 103 -6.09 -5.51 14.02
C ALA A 103 -6.75 -4.14 14.23
N LEU A 104 -8.07 -4.10 14.45
CA LEU A 104 -8.80 -2.85 14.68
C LEU A 104 -8.39 -2.19 15.99
N ALA A 105 -8.20 -2.98 17.06
CA ALA A 105 -7.77 -2.45 18.36
C ALA A 105 -6.32 -1.95 18.37
N SER A 106 -5.49 -2.36 17.40
CA SER A 106 -4.08 -1.96 17.30
C SER A 106 -3.83 -0.83 16.31
N ARG A 107 -4.86 -0.28 15.65
CA ARG A 107 -4.68 0.85 14.73
C ARG A 107 -4.22 2.09 15.50
N GLY A 108 -3.16 2.73 15.00
CA GLY A 108 -2.66 3.98 15.55
C GLY A 108 -3.62 5.13 15.27
N ILE A 109 -3.93 5.91 16.30
CA ILE A 109 -4.73 7.14 16.22
C ILE A 109 -3.87 8.27 16.75
N ASN A 110 -3.69 9.33 15.95
CA ASN A 110 -2.91 10.49 16.38
C ASN A 110 -3.72 11.40 17.33
N SER A 111 -3.08 12.45 17.86
CA SER A 111 -3.70 13.38 18.81
C SER A 111 -4.87 14.20 18.23
N GLU A 112 -5.01 14.25 16.91
CA GLU A 112 -6.12 14.92 16.21
C GLU A 112 -7.27 13.94 15.90
N GLY A 113 -7.11 12.65 16.21
CA GLY A 113 -8.12 11.61 15.98
C GLY A 113 -8.05 10.94 14.62
N TYR A 114 -7.00 11.17 13.82
CA TYR A 114 -6.83 10.49 12.54
C TYR A 114 -6.24 9.09 12.72
N VAL A 115 -6.80 8.13 12.00
CA VAL A 115 -6.29 6.75 11.93
C VAL A 115 -5.14 6.71 10.92
N HIS A 116 -3.99 6.21 11.35
CA HIS A 116 -2.84 6.05 10.47
C HIS A 116 -3.15 4.93 9.47
N THR A 117 -2.94 5.15 8.16
CA THR A 117 -3.26 4.14 7.13
C THR A 117 -2.12 3.17 6.81
N HIS A 118 -0.87 3.52 7.21
CA HIS A 118 0.33 2.68 7.06
C HIS A 118 0.54 2.11 5.64
N GLN A 119 0.12 2.83 4.59
CA GLN A 119 0.04 2.26 3.24
C GLN A 119 1.41 1.88 2.65
N HIS A 120 2.42 2.71 2.89
CA HIS A 120 3.83 2.47 2.59
C HIS A 120 4.65 3.70 3.02
N ASP A 121 5.97 3.55 3.14
CA ASP A 121 6.90 4.67 3.23
C ASP A 121 7.00 5.38 1.87
N GLY A 122 5.99 6.20 1.54
CA GLY A 122 5.87 6.93 0.28
C GLY A 122 6.14 8.43 0.43
N LEU A 123 5.85 9.20 -0.62
CA LEU A 123 6.04 10.65 -0.65
C LEU A 123 4.93 11.45 0.08
N ALA A 124 3.92 10.75 0.60
CA ALA A 124 2.83 11.32 1.38
C ALA A 124 3.25 11.54 2.83
N HIS A 125 2.31 12.05 3.62
CA HIS A 125 2.44 12.11 5.07
C HIS A 125 2.79 10.74 5.65
N ALA A 126 3.64 10.71 6.70
CA ALA A 126 4.15 9.46 7.28
C ALA A 126 3.03 8.60 7.90
N GLU A 127 1.95 9.24 8.36
CA GLU A 127 0.77 8.54 8.90
C GLU A 127 -0.15 8.00 7.80
N GLY A 128 0.08 8.34 6.53
CA GLY A 128 -0.63 7.78 5.37
C GLY A 128 -1.71 8.68 4.75
N TRP A 129 -2.61 8.07 3.97
CA TRP A 129 -3.73 8.72 3.27
C TRP A 129 -4.73 9.33 4.29
N PRO A 130 -5.44 10.44 4.02
CA PRO A 130 -5.69 11.11 2.74
C PRO A 130 -4.70 12.18 2.32
N PHE A 131 -3.50 12.24 2.92
CA PHE A 131 -2.56 13.27 2.54
C PHE A 131 -2.01 13.02 1.13
N PRO A 132 -2.22 13.96 0.18
CA PRO A 132 -1.66 13.85 -1.16
C PRO A 132 -0.13 13.82 -1.11
N LEU A 133 0.48 13.24 -2.16
CA LEU A 133 1.91 13.39 -2.36
C LEU A 133 2.23 14.88 -2.49
N TRP A 134 3.38 15.33 -1.98
CA TRP A 134 3.77 16.74 -2.13
C TRP A 134 3.79 17.18 -3.61
N THR A 135 4.10 16.24 -4.53
CA THR A 135 4.08 16.46 -5.98
C THR A 135 2.67 16.73 -6.54
N GLN A 136 1.62 16.29 -5.85
CA GLN A 136 0.22 16.47 -6.25
C GLN A 136 -0.44 17.71 -5.61
N ALA A 137 0.06 18.14 -4.45
CA ALA A 137 -0.51 19.24 -3.68
C ALA A 137 0.23 20.58 -3.82
N GLY A 138 1.19 20.67 -4.75
CA GLY A 138 2.03 21.85 -4.91
C GLY A 138 2.96 22.11 -3.72
N GLY A 139 3.43 21.03 -3.09
CA GLY A 139 4.49 21.03 -2.09
C GLY A 139 5.88 21.17 -2.73
N VAL A 140 6.92 21.10 -1.89
CA VAL A 140 8.33 21.05 -2.30
C VAL A 140 9.01 19.87 -1.61
N GLY A 141 9.88 19.16 -2.33
CA GLY A 141 10.60 18.03 -1.76
C GLY A 141 11.87 17.70 -2.54
N TRP A 142 12.80 17.07 -1.84
CA TRP A 142 14.07 16.59 -2.37
C TRP A 142 14.18 15.09 -2.10
N HIS A 143 14.31 14.31 -3.17
CA HIS A 143 14.38 12.85 -3.11
C HIS A 143 15.69 12.40 -3.72
N PHE A 144 16.61 11.90 -2.90
CA PHE A 144 17.91 11.41 -3.37
C PHE A 144 17.87 9.93 -3.75
N ARG A 145 16.78 9.24 -3.42
CA ARG A 145 16.49 7.85 -3.84
C ARG A 145 15.00 7.67 -4.06
N GLY A 146 14.64 6.66 -4.86
CA GLY A 146 13.26 6.23 -5.01
C GLY A 146 12.78 5.42 -3.79
N THR A 147 11.46 5.27 -3.73
CA THR A 147 10.76 4.31 -2.87
C THR A 147 10.99 2.87 -3.31
N GLY A 148 11.41 2.66 -4.58
CA GLY A 148 11.60 1.33 -5.18
C GLY A 148 10.32 0.73 -5.74
N ILE A 149 9.21 1.48 -5.71
CA ILE A 149 7.91 1.06 -6.25
C ILE A 149 7.66 1.87 -7.53
N GLY A 150 7.79 1.20 -8.68
CA GLY A 150 7.58 1.83 -9.99
C GLY A 150 6.23 2.54 -10.08
N GLY A 151 6.25 3.80 -10.54
CA GLY A 151 5.06 4.65 -10.66
C GLY A 151 4.70 5.48 -9.43
N TYR A 152 5.35 5.23 -8.28
CA TYR A 152 5.15 6.00 -7.04
C TYR A 152 6.33 6.92 -6.68
N ASP A 153 7.40 6.88 -7.48
CA ASP A 153 8.59 7.67 -7.27
C ASP A 153 8.44 9.13 -7.72
N ALA A 154 8.99 10.04 -6.91
CA ALA A 154 9.19 11.42 -7.31
C ALA A 154 10.41 11.52 -8.22
N LYS A 155 10.51 12.64 -8.94
CA LYS A 155 11.74 13.00 -9.63
C LYS A 155 12.89 13.03 -8.61
N LEU A 156 13.95 12.26 -8.89
CA LEU A 156 15.17 12.31 -8.10
C LEU A 156 15.85 13.67 -8.26
N THR A 157 16.45 14.15 -7.18
CA THR A 157 17.24 15.36 -7.16
C THR A 157 18.70 15.04 -6.95
N THR A 158 19.55 16.00 -7.28
CA THR A 158 20.96 15.99 -6.96
C THR A 158 21.24 16.96 -5.79
N PRO A 159 22.39 16.84 -5.08
CA PRO A 159 22.74 17.71 -3.94
C PRO A 159 23.00 19.18 -4.26
N GLU A 160 22.88 19.59 -5.51
CA GLU A 160 23.25 20.91 -6.00
C GLU A 160 22.47 22.00 -5.25
N GLY A 161 23.20 23.01 -4.77
CA GLY A 161 22.66 24.12 -3.98
C GLY A 161 22.43 23.81 -2.50
N TRP A 162 22.55 22.56 -2.06
CA TRP A 162 22.57 22.24 -0.64
C TRP A 162 23.89 22.67 0.00
N ARG A 163 23.84 23.04 1.28
CA ARG A 163 25.01 23.41 2.07
C ARG A 163 25.16 22.48 3.27
N VAL A 164 26.34 21.88 3.40
CA VAL A 164 26.72 21.11 4.59
C VAL A 164 27.75 21.92 5.36
N ILE A 165 27.49 22.15 6.65
CA ILE A 165 28.36 22.89 7.56
C ILE A 165 28.78 21.92 8.67
N ARG A 166 30.09 21.85 8.97
CA ARG A 166 30.68 20.90 9.93
C ARG A 166 30.39 19.43 9.60
N GLY A 167 30.45 19.14 8.31
CA GLY A 167 30.27 17.82 7.74
C GLY A 167 30.69 17.80 6.27
N ASN A 168 30.75 16.62 5.70
CA ASN A 168 31.10 16.39 4.30
C ASN A 168 29.87 15.90 3.53
N ALA A 169 29.67 16.48 2.35
CA ALA A 169 28.71 16.00 1.36
C ALA A 169 29.34 14.85 0.57
N GLY A 170 28.82 13.64 0.72
CA GLY A 170 29.23 12.48 -0.05
C GLY A 170 28.45 12.32 -1.36
N GLU A 171 28.54 11.13 -1.94
CA GLU A 171 27.80 10.74 -3.14
C GLU A 171 26.31 10.49 -2.86
N VAL A 172 25.52 10.47 -3.94
CA VAL A 172 24.17 9.91 -3.94
C VAL A 172 24.27 8.46 -4.41
N ASN A 173 23.82 7.52 -3.58
CA ASN A 173 23.80 6.09 -3.89
C ASN A 173 22.40 5.47 -3.65
N GLU A 174 22.31 4.15 -3.66
CA GLU A 174 21.04 3.41 -3.45
C GLU A 174 20.34 3.72 -2.12
N LYS A 175 21.09 4.19 -1.11
CA LYS A 175 20.54 4.60 0.20
C LYS A 175 20.12 6.07 0.22
N GLY A 176 20.46 6.87 -0.79
CA GLY A 176 20.20 8.30 -0.88
C GLY A 176 21.49 9.13 -0.83
N TRP A 177 21.39 10.38 -0.38
CA TRP A 177 22.55 11.25 -0.24
C TRP A 177 23.31 10.94 1.05
N VAL A 178 24.57 10.53 0.90
CA VAL A 178 25.44 10.20 2.03
C VAL A 178 26.04 11.48 2.60
N LEU A 179 25.92 11.63 3.92
CA LEU A 179 26.45 12.77 4.67
C LEU A 179 27.31 12.25 5.81
N GLU A 180 28.50 12.83 5.97
CA GLU A 180 29.36 12.58 7.12
C GLU A 180 29.33 13.82 8.03
N LEU A 181 28.82 13.68 9.25
CA LEU A 181 28.79 14.78 10.22
C LEU A 181 30.09 14.73 11.03
N THR A 182 30.94 15.73 10.87
CA THR A 182 32.32 15.69 11.40
C THR A 182 32.50 16.45 12.71
N GLU A 183 31.59 17.37 13.05
CA GLU A 183 31.62 18.11 14.32
C GLU A 183 30.23 18.25 14.95
N PRO A 184 30.13 18.51 16.27
CA PRO A 184 28.87 18.81 16.91
C PRO A 184 28.15 19.99 16.28
N ARG A 185 26.80 19.88 16.24
CA ARG A 185 25.90 20.88 15.63
C ARG A 185 26.17 21.05 14.13
N ALA A 186 26.47 19.96 13.42
CA ALA A 186 26.47 19.94 11.97
C ALA A 186 25.11 20.37 11.42
N ILE A 187 25.12 21.06 10.27
CA ILE A 187 23.92 21.60 9.63
C ILE A 187 23.90 21.15 8.19
N VAL A 188 22.74 20.66 7.76
CA VAL A 188 22.41 20.36 6.37
C VAL A 188 21.30 21.29 5.97
N GLN A 189 21.58 22.21 5.06
CA GLN A 189 20.67 23.27 4.66
C GLN A 189 20.28 23.09 3.19
N SER A 190 18.97 23.06 2.92
CA SER A 190 18.43 23.01 1.56
C SER A 190 18.72 24.30 0.79
N PRO A 191 18.66 24.27 -0.55
CA PRO A 191 18.47 25.48 -1.34
C PRO A 191 17.26 26.28 -0.83
N ALA A 192 17.28 27.59 -1.07
CA ALA A 192 16.11 28.43 -0.82
C ALA A 192 14.94 27.99 -1.71
N PHE A 193 13.71 28.06 -1.18
CA PHE A 193 12.49 27.71 -1.88
C PHE A 193 11.32 28.55 -1.37
N GLU A 194 10.29 28.66 -2.19
CA GLU A 194 9.03 29.30 -1.84
C GLU A 194 7.90 28.29 -1.90
N LEU A 195 6.96 28.39 -0.96
CA LEU A 195 5.80 27.51 -0.87
C LEU A 195 4.61 28.33 -0.35
N PRO A 196 3.41 28.22 -0.98
CA PRO A 196 2.20 28.80 -0.41
C PRO A 196 1.97 28.24 1.00
N ALA A 197 1.74 29.10 2.00
CA ALA A 197 1.62 28.66 3.39
C ALA A 197 0.59 27.53 3.61
N ARG A 198 -0.53 27.57 2.85
CA ARG A 198 -1.57 26.51 2.87
C ARG A 198 -1.07 25.13 2.42
N ASN A 199 0.03 25.06 1.69
CA ASN A 199 0.65 23.83 1.19
C ASN A 199 1.78 23.33 2.11
N GLY A 200 2.15 24.08 3.15
CA GLY A 200 3.19 23.71 4.11
C GLY A 200 2.73 23.35 5.53
N PRO A 201 1.56 22.70 5.76
CA PRO A 201 1.11 22.40 7.11
C PRO A 201 1.97 21.34 7.82
N TRP A 202 2.83 20.61 7.11
CA TRP A 202 3.71 19.60 7.68
C TRP A 202 5.07 19.56 6.97
N LEU A 203 6.08 19.08 7.70
CA LEU A 203 7.42 18.79 7.22
C LEU A 203 7.73 17.32 7.50
N ARG A 204 8.40 16.68 6.56
CA ARG A 204 8.93 15.34 6.75
C ARG A 204 10.39 15.27 6.37
N LEU A 205 11.18 14.68 7.27
CA LEU A 205 12.57 14.37 7.07
C LEU A 205 12.77 12.87 7.25
N ASN A 206 13.20 12.19 6.18
CA ASN A 206 13.59 10.79 6.24
C ASN A 206 15.10 10.71 6.15
N TRP A 207 15.71 10.03 7.10
CA TRP A 207 17.14 9.85 7.20
C TRP A 207 17.46 8.58 7.98
N TRP A 208 18.63 8.01 7.71
CA TRP A 208 19.22 6.94 8.50
C TRP A 208 20.58 7.42 8.97
N ALA A 209 20.92 7.09 10.21
CA ALA A 209 22.18 7.49 10.80
C ALA A 209 22.78 6.32 11.58
N GLU A 210 24.10 6.30 11.61
CA GLU A 210 24.94 5.47 12.47
C GLU A 210 25.80 6.43 13.31
N GLY A 211 26.09 6.08 14.57
CA GLY A 211 26.92 6.93 15.45
C GLY A 211 26.21 8.14 16.06
N LEU A 212 24.89 8.25 15.90
CA LEU A 212 24.05 9.30 16.52
C LEU A 212 23.20 8.77 17.69
N GLU A 213 23.55 7.60 18.26
CA GLU A 213 22.77 6.96 19.32
C GLU A 213 22.77 7.75 20.64
N ARG A 214 23.61 8.78 20.74
CA ARG A 214 23.76 9.68 21.91
C ARG A 214 23.64 11.16 21.56
N ALA A 215 23.20 11.49 20.34
CA ALA A 215 23.02 12.86 19.88
C ALA A 215 21.79 13.53 20.50
#